data_AF-A0A497YDR9-F1
#
_entry.id   AF-A0A497YDR9-F1
#
_cell.length_a   1.000
_cell.length_b   1.000
_cell.length_c   1.000
_cell.angle_alpha   90.00
_cell.angle_beta   90.00
_cell.angle_gamma   90.00
#
_symmetry.space_group_name_H-M   'P 1'
#
loop_
_entity.id
_entity.type
_entity.pdbx_description
1 polymer ?
#
loop_
_entity_poly.entity_id
_entity_poly.type
_entity_poly.pdbx_seq_one_letter_code
_entity_poly.pdbx_strand_id
1 'polypeptide(L)'
;MKNLLKYLLLLNIALFSVACRSDKDGLLDEPPITAPTEFYKNANQLAATYDPSNIVSQTMRDQVYDLYKKQKWGELETLFINNNLNGKWPPANGGYNTVDDTPITMGQKYDRYSGAIGTYSGTGAPTLGGSFTSPIINGSVYTFGQRALNQPENTYDFYYEIEVLNNSLTFKGQTADIIPWFNQVGNGKQTMWKIPIDPATGYQKTWNKLAQEGYIKVTIKKNPSGKYPGAVGVVIAQ
;
A
#
# COMPACT_ATOMS: atom_id res chain seq x y z
N MET A 1 25.35 30.10 -73.54
CA MET A 1 24.09 30.86 -73.75
C MET A 1 23.66 31.39 -72.39
N LYS A 2 23.98 32.66 -72.12
CA LYS A 2 23.04 33.80 -71.99
C LYS A 2 22.06 33.61 -70.82
N ASN A 3 22.41 34.13 -69.64
CA ASN A 3 21.95 35.42 -69.09
C ASN A 3 20.46 35.41 -68.74
N LEU A 4 20.11 35.60 -67.45
CA LEU A 4 19.54 36.88 -67.04
C LEU A 4 19.52 37.06 -65.50
N LEU A 5 20.23 38.10 -65.09
CA LEU A 5 20.12 38.86 -63.86
C LEU A 5 18.66 39.32 -63.62
N LYS A 6 18.23 39.41 -62.35
CA LYS A 6 17.42 40.54 -61.85
C LYS A 6 17.36 40.55 -60.32
N TYR A 7 18.03 41.55 -59.76
CA TYR A 7 17.82 42.07 -58.40
C TYR A 7 16.41 42.66 -58.27
N LEU A 8 15.76 42.48 -57.13
CA LEU A 8 14.85 43.50 -56.59
C LEU A 8 14.96 43.59 -55.06
N LEU A 9 14.88 44.82 -54.61
CA LEU A 9 15.27 45.40 -53.34
C LEU A 9 14.07 45.43 -52.36
N LEU A 10 14.37 45.30 -51.07
CA LEU A 10 13.72 45.86 -49.87
C LEU A 10 12.18 45.88 -49.75
N LEU A 11 11.66 45.27 -48.67
CA LEU A 11 10.83 46.00 -47.70
C LEU A 11 10.79 45.28 -46.34
N ASN A 12 11.29 45.96 -45.31
CA ASN A 12 10.99 45.67 -43.91
C ASN A 12 9.54 46.10 -43.63
N ILE A 13 8.70 45.16 -43.18
CA ILE A 13 7.51 45.50 -42.39
C ILE A 13 7.46 44.54 -41.21
N ALA A 14 7.79 45.05 -40.03
CA ALA A 14 7.43 44.43 -38.78
C ALA A 14 5.92 44.56 -38.61
N LEU A 15 5.19 43.45 -38.75
CA LEU A 15 3.79 43.37 -38.34
C LEU A 15 3.76 42.87 -36.89
N PHE A 16 3.57 43.80 -35.97
CA PHE A 16 3.11 43.49 -34.61
C PHE A 16 1.70 42.91 -34.69
N SER A 17 1.57 41.59 -34.62
CA SER A 17 0.31 40.97 -34.22
C SER A 17 0.26 40.97 -32.69
N VAL A 18 -0.43 41.97 -32.13
CA VAL A 18 -0.92 41.94 -30.76
C VAL A 18 -1.99 40.85 -30.68
N ALA A 19 -1.58 39.63 -30.37
CA ALA A 19 -2.48 38.61 -29.86
C ALA A 19 -2.43 38.68 -28.33
N CYS A 20 -3.30 39.50 -27.75
CA CYS A 20 -3.70 39.29 -26.37
C CYS A 20 -4.35 37.91 -26.28
N ARG A 21 -3.88 37.05 -25.37
CA ARG A 21 -4.61 36.66 -24.15
C ARG A 21 -4.24 35.26 -23.67
N SER A 22 -3.86 35.23 -22.39
CA SER A 22 -3.78 34.10 -21.45
C SER A 22 -2.48 33.30 -21.45
N ASP A 23 -1.43 33.91 -20.92
CA ASP A 23 -0.47 33.20 -20.06
C ASP A 23 -1.25 32.54 -18.92
N LYS A 24 -1.49 31.24 -19.08
CA LYS A 24 -1.76 30.33 -17.96
C LYS A 24 -0.70 29.25 -18.03
N ASP A 25 0.52 29.65 -17.69
CA ASP A 25 1.48 28.75 -17.05
C ASP A 25 0.93 28.41 -15.65
N GLY A 26 -0.10 27.59 -15.64
CA GLY A 26 -0.44 26.77 -14.49
C GLY A 26 0.47 25.56 -14.51
N LEU A 27 1.77 25.79 -14.35
CA LEU A 27 2.65 24.80 -13.74
C LEU A 27 1.97 24.45 -12.42
N LEU A 28 1.47 23.23 -12.33
CA LEU A 28 1.04 22.66 -11.07
C LEU A 28 2.29 22.68 -10.19
N ASP A 29 2.38 23.68 -9.32
CA ASP A 29 3.27 23.67 -8.19
C ASP A 29 2.93 22.39 -7.42
N GLU A 30 3.69 21.32 -7.67
CA GLU A 30 3.66 20.17 -6.78
C GLU A 30 3.92 20.72 -5.38
N PRO A 31 3.05 20.44 -4.40
CA PRO A 31 3.30 20.88 -3.05
C PRO A 31 4.71 20.42 -2.66
N PRO A 32 5.53 21.27 -2.02
CA PRO A 32 6.88 20.90 -1.65
C PRO A 32 6.82 19.55 -0.94
N ILE A 33 7.61 18.58 -1.41
CA ILE A 33 7.77 17.28 -0.79
C ILE A 33 8.11 17.57 0.67
N THR A 34 7.11 17.47 1.54
CA THR A 34 7.30 17.56 2.97
C THR A 34 8.29 16.47 3.28
N ALA A 35 9.45 16.86 3.83
CA ALA A 35 10.42 15.89 4.33
C ALA A 35 9.64 14.83 5.11
N PRO A 36 9.81 13.52 4.82
CA PRO A 36 9.00 12.49 5.42
C PRO A 36 9.06 12.68 6.93
N THR A 37 7.92 13.07 7.52
CA THR A 37 7.83 13.25 8.96
C THR A 37 8.20 11.93 9.61
N GLU A 38 9.30 11.91 10.37
CA GLU A 38 9.78 10.69 11.02
C GLU A 38 8.70 10.16 11.96
N PHE A 39 8.02 9.09 11.54
CA PHE A 39 6.91 8.51 12.29
C PHE A 39 7.38 7.91 13.62
N TYR A 40 8.50 7.20 13.60
CA TYR A 40 9.21 6.75 14.80
C TYR A 40 10.33 7.73 15.12
N LYS A 41 10.24 8.39 16.27
CA LYS A 41 11.17 9.48 16.67
C LYS A 41 12.46 8.98 17.30
N ASN A 42 12.51 7.72 17.72
CA ASN A 42 13.67 7.09 18.35
C ASN A 42 13.58 5.56 18.29
N ALA A 43 14.69 4.92 18.67
CA ALA A 43 14.84 3.47 18.68
C ALA A 43 13.80 2.74 19.54
N ASN A 44 13.39 3.32 20.68
CA ASN A 44 12.39 2.69 21.55
C ASN A 44 10.99 2.72 20.95
N GLN A 45 10.62 3.79 20.23
CA GLN A 45 9.35 3.85 19.52
C GLN A 45 9.29 2.84 18.37
N LEU A 46 10.39 2.66 17.63
CA LEU A 46 10.46 1.61 16.62
C LEU A 46 10.45 0.21 17.27
N ALA A 47 11.18 0.03 18.37
CA ALA A 47 11.24 -1.24 19.12
C ALA A 47 9.88 -1.73 19.60
N ALA A 48 8.98 -0.83 19.97
CA ALA A 48 7.61 -1.19 20.36
C ALA A 48 6.85 -2.00 19.29
N THR A 49 7.29 -1.97 18.03
CA THR A 49 6.67 -2.70 16.91
C THR A 49 7.16 -4.13 16.74
N TYR A 50 8.28 -4.51 17.38
CA TYR A 50 8.96 -5.78 17.14
C TYR A 50 9.51 -6.44 18.42
N ASP A 51 9.54 -5.71 19.53
CA ASP A 51 9.98 -6.13 20.87
C ASP A 51 8.96 -5.67 21.94
N PRO A 52 7.72 -6.16 21.91
CA PRO A 52 6.68 -5.75 22.87
C PRO A 52 7.00 -6.17 24.32
N SER A 53 7.84 -7.19 24.50
CA SER A 53 8.29 -7.66 25.81
C SER A 53 9.49 -6.89 26.35
N ASN A 54 10.01 -5.92 25.60
CA ASN A 54 11.12 -5.05 25.99
C ASN A 54 12.39 -5.84 26.38
N ILE A 55 12.70 -6.93 25.66
CA ILE A 55 13.83 -7.83 25.95
C ILE A 55 15.08 -7.55 25.10
N VAL A 56 14.93 -6.85 23.97
CA VAL A 56 16.05 -6.49 23.09
C VAL A 56 16.88 -5.37 23.72
N SER A 57 18.20 -5.52 23.75
CA SER A 57 19.09 -4.52 24.36
C SER A 57 19.03 -3.16 23.65
N GLN A 58 19.30 -2.07 24.39
CA GLN A 58 19.29 -0.72 23.81
C GLN A 58 20.24 -0.59 22.62
N THR A 59 21.45 -1.16 22.70
CA THR A 59 22.42 -1.17 21.59
C THR A 59 21.85 -1.80 20.33
N MET A 60 21.13 -2.94 20.46
CA MET A 60 20.49 -3.59 19.31
C MET A 60 19.35 -2.74 18.77
N ARG A 61 18.55 -2.08 19.62
CA ARG A 61 17.48 -1.17 19.19
C ARG A 61 18.03 0.01 18.41
N ASP A 62 19.12 0.59 18.87
CA ASP A 62 19.78 1.72 18.21
C ASP A 62 20.30 1.29 16.83
N GLN A 63 20.91 0.10 16.73
CA GLN A 63 21.33 -0.48 15.45
C GLN A 63 20.16 -0.71 14.48
N VAL A 64 19.05 -1.29 14.97
CA VAL A 64 17.83 -1.50 14.16
C VAL A 64 17.28 -0.15 13.67
N TYR A 65 17.22 0.85 14.54
CA TYR A 65 16.73 2.18 14.20
C TYR A 65 17.58 2.89 13.16
N ASP A 66 18.90 2.82 13.29
CA ASP A 66 19.84 3.39 12.33
C ASP A 66 19.70 2.76 10.94
N LEU A 67 19.61 1.43 10.86
CA LEU A 67 19.41 0.72 9.60
C LEU A 67 18.06 1.08 8.97
N TYR A 68 17.01 1.16 9.79
CA TYR A 68 15.67 1.53 9.35
C TYR A 68 15.63 2.96 8.77
N LYS A 69 16.19 3.95 9.49
CA LYS A 69 16.25 5.35 9.02
C LYS A 69 17.06 5.50 7.73
N LYS A 70 18.16 4.74 7.60
CA LYS A 70 19.01 4.75 6.40
C LYS A 70 18.44 3.88 5.27
N GLN A 71 17.28 3.26 5.47
CA GLN A 71 16.62 2.38 4.52
C GLN A 71 17.53 1.23 4.04
N LYS A 72 18.38 0.71 4.93
CA LYS A 72 19.30 -0.40 4.67
C LYS A 72 18.58 -1.74 4.85
N TRP A 73 17.56 -1.96 4.02
CA TRP A 73 16.60 -3.06 4.19
C TRP A 73 17.22 -4.45 4.20
N GLY A 74 18.16 -4.75 3.30
CA GLY A 74 18.84 -6.05 3.28
C GLY A 74 19.72 -6.30 4.51
N GLU A 75 20.40 -5.26 5.02
CA GLU A 75 21.17 -5.35 6.26
C GLU A 75 20.24 -5.54 7.47
N LEU A 76 19.10 -4.82 7.48
CA LEU A 76 18.07 -4.94 8.51
C LEU A 76 17.43 -6.33 8.53
N GLU A 77 17.10 -6.89 7.37
CA GLU A 77 16.58 -8.26 7.23
C GLU A 77 17.58 -9.29 7.74
N THR A 78 18.84 -9.17 7.33
CA THR A 78 19.92 -10.02 7.82
C THR A 78 20.06 -9.95 9.34
N LEU A 79 19.96 -8.76 9.92
CA LEU A 79 20.01 -8.55 11.38
C LEU A 79 18.85 -9.26 12.09
N PHE A 80 17.62 -9.12 11.57
CA PHE A 80 16.42 -9.76 12.14
C PHE A 80 16.49 -11.29 12.07
N ILE A 81 16.96 -11.83 10.95
CA ILE A 81 17.13 -13.27 10.76
C ILE A 81 18.19 -13.83 11.72
N ASN A 82 19.38 -13.22 11.76
CA ASN A 82 20.51 -13.72 12.55
C ASN A 82 20.28 -13.63 14.06
N ASN A 83 19.46 -12.68 14.52
CA ASN A 83 19.15 -12.49 15.94
C ASN A 83 17.75 -12.99 16.33
N ASN A 84 17.03 -13.64 15.42
CA ASN A 84 15.67 -14.15 15.63
C ASN A 84 14.69 -13.09 16.18
N LEU A 85 14.81 -11.85 15.70
CA LEU A 85 13.95 -10.74 16.15
C LEU A 85 12.58 -10.87 15.50
N ASN A 86 11.51 -10.61 16.26
CA ASN A 86 10.13 -10.49 15.76
C ASN A 86 9.64 -11.68 14.92
N GLY A 87 10.11 -12.91 15.22
CA GLY A 87 9.80 -14.07 14.39
C GLY A 87 10.22 -13.91 12.93
N LYS A 88 11.25 -13.10 12.67
CA LYS A 88 11.82 -12.73 11.35
C LYS A 88 10.91 -11.82 10.49
N TRP A 89 9.84 -11.29 11.06
CA TRP A 89 9.03 -10.26 10.40
C TRP A 89 9.69 -8.88 10.52
N PRO A 90 9.52 -7.99 9.53
CA PRO A 90 10.10 -6.66 9.58
C PRO A 90 9.55 -5.86 10.77
N PRO A 91 10.30 -4.87 11.28
CA PRO A 91 9.75 -3.90 12.23
C PRO A 91 8.69 -3.02 11.55
N ALA A 92 8.05 -2.15 12.33
CA ALA A 92 7.09 -1.15 11.84
C ALA A 92 5.93 -1.73 11.02
N ASN A 93 5.52 -2.98 11.31
CA ASN A 93 4.55 -3.73 10.52
C ASN A 93 4.94 -3.80 9.02
N GLY A 94 6.24 -3.83 8.70
CA GLY A 94 6.75 -3.85 7.34
C GLY A 94 6.59 -2.54 6.57
N GLY A 95 6.30 -1.43 7.26
CA GLY A 95 6.07 -0.12 6.66
C GLY A 95 7.20 0.88 6.89
N TYR A 96 7.38 1.81 5.95
CA TYR A 96 8.09 3.08 6.14
C TYR A 96 7.29 4.22 5.47
N ASN A 97 7.67 5.48 5.70
CA ASN A 97 6.86 6.64 5.28
C ASN A 97 5.40 6.58 5.79
N THR A 98 5.24 6.18 7.04
CA THR A 98 3.94 5.92 7.65
C THR A 98 3.13 7.21 7.82
N VAL A 99 1.87 7.17 7.38
CA VAL A 99 0.86 8.19 7.64
C VAL A 99 -0.29 7.53 8.40
N ASP A 100 -0.45 7.93 9.66
CA ASP A 100 -1.50 7.41 10.51
C ASP A 100 -2.81 8.19 10.36
N ASP A 101 -3.90 7.60 10.86
CA ASP A 101 -5.25 8.19 10.79
C ASP A 101 -5.68 8.61 9.37
N THR A 102 -5.29 7.80 8.39
CA THR A 102 -5.69 7.96 7.00
C THR A 102 -7.19 7.64 6.86
N PRO A 103 -8.01 8.55 6.31
CA PRO A 103 -9.43 8.28 6.07
C PRO A 103 -9.65 7.11 5.10
N ILE A 104 -10.65 6.27 5.41
CA ILE A 104 -11.16 5.24 4.50
C ILE A 104 -12.56 5.69 4.08
N THR A 105 -12.70 6.05 2.80
CA THR A 105 -13.91 6.72 2.29
C THR A 105 -14.57 5.92 1.17
N MET A 106 -15.86 6.17 0.98
CA MET A 106 -16.69 5.56 -0.07
C MET A 106 -16.00 5.65 -1.44
N GLY A 107 -16.07 4.55 -2.20
CA GLY A 107 -15.51 4.43 -3.54
C GLY A 107 -14.02 4.07 -3.57
N GLN A 108 -13.31 4.16 -2.45
CA GLN A 108 -11.95 3.61 -2.38
C GLN A 108 -11.98 2.09 -2.53
N LYS A 109 -10.94 1.57 -3.20
CA LYS A 109 -10.76 0.14 -3.43
C LYS A 109 -9.40 -0.31 -2.94
N TYR A 110 -9.37 -1.55 -2.48
CA TYR A 110 -8.19 -2.19 -1.92
C TYR A 110 -8.15 -3.64 -2.40
N ASP A 111 -6.99 -4.27 -2.37
CA ASP A 111 -6.86 -5.70 -2.60
C ASP A 111 -5.99 -6.39 -1.55
N ARG A 112 -6.10 -7.71 -1.50
CA ARG A 112 -5.36 -8.54 -0.55
C ARG A 112 -5.19 -9.96 -1.06
N TYR A 113 -4.02 -10.54 -0.76
CA TYR A 113 -3.77 -11.98 -0.81
C TYR A 113 -3.94 -12.57 0.60
N SER A 114 -4.68 -13.66 0.74
CA SER A 114 -4.80 -14.38 2.03
C SER A 114 -5.24 -15.83 1.88
N GLY A 115 -5.21 -16.57 2.99
CA GLY A 115 -6.03 -17.78 3.20
C GLY A 115 -7.37 -17.42 3.86
N ALA A 116 -8.21 -18.45 4.06
CA ALA A 116 -9.41 -18.32 4.89
C ALA A 116 -9.04 -18.32 6.38
N ILE A 117 -9.88 -17.70 7.21
CA ILE A 117 -9.87 -17.90 8.65
C ILE A 117 -10.55 -19.24 8.93
N GLY A 118 -9.83 -20.13 9.62
CA GLY A 118 -10.30 -21.48 9.90
C GLY A 118 -10.35 -22.35 8.64
N THR A 119 -11.20 -23.38 8.68
CA THR A 119 -11.38 -24.32 7.56
C THR A 119 -12.39 -23.77 6.56
N TYR A 120 -12.06 -23.84 5.27
CA TYR A 120 -12.98 -23.54 4.17
C TYR A 120 -13.26 -24.82 3.36
N SER A 121 -14.54 -25.10 3.11
CA SER A 121 -14.98 -26.33 2.43
C SER A 121 -14.81 -26.30 0.90
N GLY A 122 -14.42 -25.15 0.33
CA GLY A 122 -14.40 -24.95 -1.12
C GLY A 122 -15.75 -24.51 -1.72
N THR A 123 -16.78 -24.34 -0.90
CA THR A 123 -18.13 -23.95 -1.32
C THR A 123 -18.60 -22.71 -0.57
N GLY A 124 -19.32 -21.81 -1.24
CA GLY A 124 -19.85 -20.58 -0.63
C GLY A 124 -18.76 -19.54 -0.34
N ALA A 125 -19.08 -18.57 0.52
CA ALA A 125 -18.15 -17.50 0.88
C ALA A 125 -17.13 -17.97 1.94
N PRO A 126 -15.81 -17.86 1.69
CA PRO A 126 -14.81 -18.08 2.73
C PRO A 126 -14.90 -16.97 3.78
N THR A 127 -14.55 -17.30 5.02
CA THR A 127 -14.31 -16.29 6.05
C THR A 127 -12.95 -15.65 5.81
N LEU A 128 -12.90 -14.36 5.53
CA LEU A 128 -11.68 -13.61 5.21
C LEU A 128 -11.40 -12.56 6.31
N GLY A 129 -10.13 -12.31 6.61
CA GLY A 129 -9.75 -11.25 7.56
C GLY A 129 -8.29 -10.79 7.47
N GLY A 130 -7.75 -10.38 8.61
CA GLY A 130 -6.54 -9.55 8.69
C GLY A 130 -6.85 -8.08 8.36
N SER A 131 -5.89 -7.20 8.56
CA SER A 131 -6.07 -5.74 8.46
C SER A 131 -5.26 -5.08 7.35
N PHE A 132 -4.24 -5.73 6.81
CA PHE A 132 -3.35 -5.14 5.82
C PHE A 132 -3.85 -5.36 4.40
N THR A 133 -3.98 -4.31 3.62
CA THR A 133 -4.41 -4.36 2.22
C THR A 133 -3.45 -3.53 1.39
N SER A 134 -3.46 -3.66 0.07
CA SER A 134 -2.85 -2.65 -0.81
C SER A 134 -3.95 -1.79 -1.41
N PRO A 135 -3.80 -0.46 -1.47
CA PRO A 135 -4.78 0.39 -2.13
C PRO A 135 -4.73 0.18 -3.65
N ILE A 136 -5.90 0.23 -4.28
CA ILE A 136 -6.06 0.26 -5.74
C ILE A 136 -6.23 1.71 -6.14
N ILE A 137 -5.24 2.26 -6.85
CA ILE A 137 -5.19 3.68 -7.19
C ILE A 137 -5.44 3.81 -8.70
N ASN A 138 -6.49 4.53 -9.09
CA ASN A 138 -6.86 4.72 -10.49
C ASN A 138 -6.97 3.40 -11.28
N GLY A 139 -7.49 2.35 -10.63
CA GLY A 139 -7.61 1.00 -11.21
C GLY A 139 -6.30 0.20 -11.28
N SER A 140 -5.17 0.77 -10.86
CA SER A 140 -3.87 0.09 -10.86
C SER A 140 -3.64 -0.66 -9.55
N VAL A 141 -3.10 -1.87 -9.68
CA VAL A 141 -2.77 -2.77 -8.56
C VAL A 141 -1.25 -2.92 -8.42
N TYR A 142 -0.76 -3.09 -7.19
CA TYR A 142 0.64 -3.44 -6.96
C TYR A 142 0.90 -4.90 -7.36
N THR A 143 2.07 -5.16 -7.93
CA THR A 143 2.54 -6.53 -8.22
C THR A 143 2.69 -7.35 -6.94
N PHE A 144 2.75 -8.67 -7.05
CA PHE A 144 2.95 -9.54 -5.89
C PHE A 144 4.25 -9.20 -5.12
N GLY A 145 5.37 -9.03 -5.83
CA GLY A 145 6.66 -8.71 -5.21
C GLY A 145 6.69 -7.35 -4.51
N GLN A 146 5.88 -6.39 -4.96
CA GLN A 146 5.77 -5.09 -4.29
C GLN A 146 5.11 -5.16 -2.91
N ARG A 147 4.49 -6.29 -2.57
CA ARG A 147 3.77 -6.52 -1.31
C ARG A 147 4.64 -7.18 -0.23
N ALA A 148 5.85 -7.62 -0.59
CA ALA A 148 6.79 -8.28 0.30
C ALA A 148 6.17 -9.37 1.20
N LEU A 149 5.37 -10.24 0.58
CA LEU A 149 4.69 -11.32 1.29
C LEU A 149 5.64 -12.50 1.55
N ASN A 150 5.41 -13.19 2.68
CA ASN A 150 6.33 -14.18 3.25
C ASN A 150 6.31 -15.54 2.57
N GLN A 151 5.41 -15.77 1.62
CA GLN A 151 5.28 -17.01 0.88
C GLN A 151 5.19 -16.72 -0.62
N PRO A 152 5.47 -17.70 -1.49
CA PRO A 152 5.24 -17.56 -2.93
C PRO A 152 3.76 -17.29 -3.27
N GLU A 153 3.48 -16.58 -4.36
CA GLU A 153 2.12 -16.18 -4.75
C GLU A 153 1.15 -17.37 -4.85
N ASN A 154 1.64 -18.49 -5.42
CA ASN A 154 0.86 -19.72 -5.61
C ASN A 154 0.54 -20.48 -4.31
N THR A 155 0.87 -19.94 -3.14
CA THR A 155 0.48 -20.53 -1.85
C THR A 155 -0.76 -19.87 -1.25
N TYR A 156 -1.11 -18.67 -1.72
CA TYR A 156 -2.28 -17.94 -1.24
C TYR A 156 -3.55 -18.48 -1.89
N ASP A 157 -4.54 -18.80 -1.07
CA ASP A 157 -5.80 -19.36 -1.57
C ASP A 157 -6.68 -18.30 -2.23
N PHE A 158 -6.59 -17.04 -1.82
CA PHE A 158 -7.46 -15.98 -2.35
C PHE A 158 -6.65 -14.74 -2.67
N TYR A 159 -6.95 -14.16 -3.83
CA TYR A 159 -6.71 -12.74 -4.12
C TYR A 159 -8.06 -12.08 -4.37
N TYR A 160 -8.36 -11.03 -3.62
CA TYR A 160 -9.67 -10.38 -3.63
C TYR A 160 -9.57 -8.87 -3.55
N GLU A 161 -10.59 -8.21 -4.10
CA GLU A 161 -10.80 -6.77 -4.03
C GLU A 161 -11.82 -6.44 -2.94
N ILE A 162 -11.64 -5.31 -2.27
CA ILE A 162 -12.50 -4.74 -1.25
C ILE A 162 -12.89 -3.35 -1.71
N GLU A 163 -14.18 -3.08 -1.84
CA GLU A 163 -14.75 -1.77 -2.18
C GLU A 163 -15.46 -1.18 -0.96
N VAL A 164 -15.16 0.08 -0.63
CA VAL A 164 -15.83 0.82 0.45
C VAL A 164 -17.15 1.40 -0.06
N LEU A 165 -18.26 1.04 0.58
CA LEU A 165 -19.60 1.34 0.09
C LEU A 165 -20.22 2.62 0.65
N ASN A 166 -19.73 3.11 1.80
CA ASN A 166 -20.24 4.33 2.43
C ASN A 166 -19.16 4.99 3.32
N ASN A 167 -19.48 6.16 3.88
CA ASN A 167 -18.60 6.93 4.77
C ASN A 167 -18.89 6.69 6.25
N SER A 168 -19.52 5.57 6.62
CA SER A 168 -19.98 5.28 7.98
C SER A 168 -19.02 4.40 8.79
N LEU A 169 -17.86 4.02 8.23
CA LEU A 169 -16.79 3.37 8.97
C LEU A 169 -16.32 4.28 10.12
N THR A 170 -16.36 3.77 11.35
CA THR A 170 -16.00 4.52 12.57
C THR A 170 -14.50 4.49 12.89
N PHE A 171 -13.71 3.84 12.04
CA PHE A 171 -12.27 3.69 12.21
C PHE A 171 -11.53 4.14 10.95
N LYS A 172 -10.24 4.42 11.12
CA LYS A 172 -9.35 4.92 10.07
C LYS A 172 -8.31 3.86 9.70
N GLY A 173 -7.55 4.14 8.66
CA GLY A 173 -6.38 3.37 8.27
C GLY A 173 -5.08 3.98 8.75
N GLN A 174 -4.00 3.23 8.53
CA GLN A 174 -2.62 3.70 8.53
C GLN A 174 -2.00 3.28 7.20
N THR A 175 -1.41 4.21 6.47
CA THR A 175 -0.73 3.92 5.21
C THR A 175 0.77 3.93 5.38
N ALA A 176 1.47 3.10 4.61
CA ALA A 176 2.92 3.06 4.58
C ALA A 176 3.39 2.52 3.22
N ASP A 177 4.60 2.91 2.82
CA ASP A 177 5.35 2.21 1.78
C ASP A 177 5.89 0.89 2.38
N ILE A 178 5.93 -0.17 1.57
CA ILE A 178 6.29 -1.52 2.02
C ILE A 178 7.80 -1.72 1.97
N ILE A 179 8.40 -2.12 3.09
CA ILE A 179 9.83 -2.46 3.16
C ILE A 179 10.11 -3.69 2.26
N PRO A 180 11.15 -3.65 1.40
CA PRO A 180 11.68 -4.85 0.75
C PRO A 180 12.10 -5.89 1.81
N TRP A 181 11.50 -7.08 1.74
CA TRP A 181 11.66 -8.13 2.74
C TRP A 181 11.32 -9.50 2.14
N PHE A 182 11.73 -10.60 2.78
CA PHE A 182 11.53 -11.98 2.31
C PHE A 182 12.03 -12.20 0.87
N ASN A 183 13.15 -11.56 0.51
CA ASN A 183 13.71 -11.54 -0.84
C ASN A 183 12.75 -10.97 -1.91
N GLN A 184 11.76 -10.16 -1.52
CA GLN A 184 10.84 -9.49 -2.42
C GLN A 184 11.22 -8.01 -2.57
N VAL A 185 10.82 -7.42 -3.71
CA VAL A 185 11.20 -6.05 -4.09
C VAL A 185 10.57 -4.97 -3.21
N GLY A 186 9.43 -5.24 -2.55
CA GLY A 186 8.72 -4.25 -1.73
C GLY A 186 8.40 -2.96 -2.50
N ASN A 187 8.41 -1.83 -1.82
CA ASN A 187 8.12 -0.49 -2.36
C ASN A 187 6.71 -0.33 -2.95
N GLY A 188 5.80 -1.26 -2.68
CA GLY A 188 4.36 -1.02 -2.85
C GLY A 188 3.82 -0.12 -1.74
N LYS A 189 2.50 0.12 -1.75
CA LYS A 189 1.81 0.71 -0.59
C LYS A 189 0.95 -0.32 0.12
N GLN A 190 0.89 -0.20 1.44
CA GLN A 190 -0.07 -0.89 2.27
C GLN A 190 -0.96 0.08 3.02
N THR A 191 -2.15 -0.39 3.36
CA THR A 191 -3.08 0.24 4.29
C THR A 191 -3.44 -0.79 5.36
N MET A 192 -3.04 -0.53 6.60
CA MET A 192 -3.53 -1.23 7.77
C MET A 192 -4.86 -0.60 8.18
N TRP A 193 -5.94 -1.37 8.12
CA TRP A 193 -7.25 -0.96 8.61
C TRP A 193 -7.28 -1.14 10.13
N LYS A 194 -7.57 -0.09 10.89
CA LYS A 194 -7.72 -0.17 12.36
C LYS A 194 -9.10 -0.74 12.73
N ILE A 195 -9.45 -1.88 12.15
CA ILE A 195 -10.76 -2.52 12.31
C ILE A 195 -10.97 -2.84 13.79
N PRO A 196 -12.13 -2.48 14.38
CA PRO A 196 -12.41 -2.72 15.79
C PRO A 196 -12.53 -4.21 16.10
N ILE A 197 -12.35 -4.53 17.38
CA ILE A 197 -12.62 -5.86 17.92
C ILE A 197 -14.12 -6.12 17.88
N ASP A 198 -14.50 -7.31 17.42
CA ASP A 198 -15.84 -7.84 17.53
C ASP A 198 -16.07 -8.34 18.97
N PRO A 199 -16.98 -7.71 19.75
CA PRO A 199 -17.24 -8.12 21.12
C PRO A 199 -17.78 -9.55 21.23
N ALA A 200 -18.37 -10.11 20.17
CA ALA A 200 -18.87 -11.48 20.18
C ALA A 200 -17.75 -12.54 20.10
N THR A 201 -16.59 -12.19 19.55
CA THR A 201 -15.49 -13.14 19.33
C THR A 201 -14.24 -12.80 20.13
N GLY A 202 -14.07 -11.55 20.56
CA GLY A 202 -12.83 -11.03 21.15
C GLY A 202 -11.71 -10.79 20.12
N TYR A 203 -11.97 -11.03 18.83
CA TYR A 203 -11.02 -10.81 17.74
C TYR A 203 -11.45 -9.65 16.84
N GLN A 204 -10.53 -9.12 16.05
CA GLN A 204 -10.83 -8.12 15.03
C GLN A 204 -11.96 -8.58 14.10
N LYS A 205 -12.91 -7.70 13.76
CA LYS A 205 -13.97 -8.01 12.80
C LYS A 205 -13.39 -8.51 11.48
N THR A 206 -14.01 -9.52 10.90
CA THR A 206 -13.65 -10.07 9.60
C THR A 206 -14.13 -9.16 8.46
N TRP A 207 -13.60 -9.37 7.25
CA TRP A 207 -14.13 -8.70 6.07
C TRP A 207 -15.60 -9.09 5.83
N ASN A 208 -15.97 -10.33 6.13
CA ASN A 208 -17.36 -10.79 6.07
C ASN A 208 -18.26 -10.00 7.03
N LYS A 209 -17.80 -9.72 8.25
CA LYS A 209 -18.57 -8.96 9.23
C LYS A 209 -18.78 -7.51 8.77
N LEU A 210 -17.72 -6.85 8.27
CA LEU A 210 -17.84 -5.50 7.71
C LEU A 210 -18.75 -5.46 6.47
N ALA A 211 -18.75 -6.51 5.66
CA ALA A 211 -19.63 -6.64 4.51
C ALA A 211 -21.09 -6.86 4.93
N GLN A 212 -21.35 -7.72 5.91
CA GLN A 212 -22.68 -7.93 6.50
C GLN A 212 -23.25 -6.64 7.11
N GLU A 213 -22.40 -5.81 7.70
CA GLU A 213 -22.76 -4.49 8.25
C GLU A 213 -22.95 -3.41 7.16
N GLY A 214 -22.77 -3.77 5.88
CA GLY A 214 -23.01 -2.89 4.74
C GLY A 214 -21.90 -1.88 4.45
N TYR A 215 -20.74 -1.98 5.11
CA TYR A 215 -19.65 -1.01 4.93
C TYR A 215 -18.79 -1.27 3.71
N ILE A 216 -18.61 -2.54 3.35
CA ILE A 216 -17.74 -2.96 2.25
C ILE A 216 -18.39 -4.04 1.39
N LYS A 217 -17.88 -4.19 0.17
CA LYS A 217 -18.11 -5.36 -0.68
C LYS A 217 -16.78 -6.02 -0.97
N VAL A 218 -16.71 -7.33 -0.79
CA VAL A 218 -15.53 -8.13 -1.17
C VAL A 218 -15.84 -8.96 -2.39
N THR A 219 -14.94 -8.98 -3.38
CA THR A 219 -15.05 -9.83 -4.57
C THR A 219 -13.78 -10.65 -4.73
N ILE A 220 -13.90 -11.98 -4.72
CA ILE A 220 -12.76 -12.87 -4.97
C ILE A 220 -12.41 -12.83 -6.46
N LYS A 221 -11.18 -12.43 -6.77
CA LYS A 221 -10.71 -12.20 -8.14
C LYS A 221 -9.90 -13.36 -8.68
N LYS A 222 -9.10 -14.02 -7.84
CA LYS A 222 -8.27 -15.16 -8.22
C LYS A 222 -8.15 -16.16 -7.07
N ASN A 223 -7.82 -17.40 -7.43
CA ASN A 223 -7.40 -18.47 -6.53
C ASN A 223 -5.96 -18.88 -6.89
N PRO A 224 -4.92 -18.15 -6.42
CA PRO A 224 -3.54 -18.40 -6.84
C PRO A 224 -3.04 -19.82 -6.55
N SER A 225 -3.50 -20.42 -5.45
CA SER A 225 -3.13 -21.79 -5.08
C SER A 225 -3.77 -22.89 -5.94
N GLY A 226 -4.80 -22.58 -6.72
CA GLY A 226 -5.56 -23.57 -7.48
C GLY A 226 -6.46 -24.49 -6.64
N LYS A 227 -6.46 -24.38 -5.30
CA LYS A 227 -7.22 -25.27 -4.41
C LYS A 227 -8.74 -25.06 -4.46
N TYR A 228 -9.20 -23.85 -4.75
CA TYR A 228 -10.61 -23.47 -4.65
C TYR A 228 -11.05 -22.66 -5.88
N PRO A 229 -11.05 -23.26 -7.09
CA PRO A 229 -11.40 -22.55 -8.32
C PRO A 229 -12.84 -21.99 -8.28
N GLY A 230 -13.77 -22.69 -7.61
CA GLY A 230 -15.16 -22.26 -7.44
C GLY A 230 -15.35 -21.01 -6.57
N ALA A 231 -14.31 -20.54 -5.88
CA ALA A 231 -14.37 -19.31 -5.09
C ALA A 231 -14.23 -18.04 -5.97
N VAL A 232 -13.68 -18.15 -7.19
CA VAL A 232 -13.50 -16.99 -8.07
C VAL A 232 -14.86 -16.42 -8.49
N GLY A 233 -15.04 -15.12 -8.33
CA GLY A 233 -16.30 -14.42 -8.60
C GLY A 233 -17.28 -14.41 -7.43
N VAL A 234 -16.99 -15.12 -6.33
CA VAL A 234 -17.80 -15.00 -5.10
C VAL A 234 -17.75 -13.57 -4.58
N VAL A 235 -18.94 -13.04 -4.29
CA VAL A 235 -19.14 -11.72 -3.70
C VAL A 235 -19.62 -11.88 -2.26
N ILE A 236 -19.01 -11.11 -1.36
CA ILE A 236 -19.39 -11.02 0.05
C ILE A 236 -19.87 -9.58 0.28
N ALA A 237 -21.18 -9.42 0.48
CA ALA A 237 -21.88 -8.17 0.70
C ALA A 237 -23.09 -8.44 1.63
N GLN A 238 -23.80 -7.38 2.02
CA GLN A 238 -25.07 -7.47 2.73
C GLN A 238 -26.13 -8.22 1.92
#